data_AF-A0A920TFN1-F1
#
_entry.id   AF-A0A920TFN1-F1
#
_cell.length_a   1.000
_cell.length_b   1.000
_cell.length_c   1.000
_cell.angle_alpha   90.00
_cell.angle_beta   90.00
_cell.angle_gamma   90.00
#
_symmetry.space_group_name_H-M   'P 1'
#
loop_
_entity.id
_entity.type
_entity.pdbx_description
1 polymer ?
#
loop_
_entity_poly.entity_id
_entity_poly.type
_entity_poly.pdbx_seq_one_letter_code
_entity_poly.pdbx_strand_id
1 'polypeptide(L)'
;MELHVLSIIDGTSNNLFSFAPSELFAALLPYIDQYQRTFTIWSPDSQYLALSAYTEQGPAIVVAQAESNFEPRILEFGMLPVWSWK
;
A
#
# COMPACT_ATOMS: atom_id res chain seq x y z
N MET A 1 5.28 -4.56 9.70
CA MET A 1 5.44 -3.21 9.12
C MET A 1 4.23 -2.39 9.49
N GLU A 2 4.37 -1.07 9.50
CA GLU A 2 3.28 -0.13 9.81
C GLU A 2 3.14 0.86 8.66
N LEU A 3 1.92 1.09 8.20
CA LEU A 3 1.62 2.14 7.24
C LEU A 3 1.18 3.39 7.99
N HIS A 4 1.93 4.48 7.80
CA HIS A 4 1.58 5.78 8.34
C HIS A 4 1.25 6.76 7.23
N VAL A 5 0.27 7.62 7.49
CA VAL A 5 0.04 8.85 6.71
C VAL A 5 0.47 10.03 7.56
N LEU A 6 1.31 10.88 6.96
CA LEU A 6 1.76 12.13 7.54
C LEU A 6 1.02 13.30 6.87
N SER A 7 0.28 14.08 7.66
CA SER A 7 -0.21 15.38 7.25
C SER A 7 0.92 16.40 7.27
N ILE A 8 1.18 17.04 6.13
CA ILE A 8 2.22 18.07 6.00
C ILE A 8 1.79 19.43 6.55
N ILE A 9 0.49 19.62 6.82
CA ILE A 9 -0.06 20.91 7.26
C ILE A 9 0.16 21.11 8.76
N ASP A 10 -0.13 20.07 9.54
CA ASP A 10 -0.06 20.09 11.01
C ASP A 10 0.98 19.11 11.58
N GLY A 11 1.68 18.34 10.73
CA GLY A 11 2.71 17.38 11.14
C GLY A 11 2.15 16.12 11.82
N THR A 12 0.83 15.90 11.78
CA THR A 12 0.21 14.75 12.42
C THR A 12 0.48 13.47 11.64
N SER A 13 0.89 12.42 12.35
CA SER A 13 1.11 11.08 11.78
C SER A 13 0.05 10.13 12.31
N ASN A 14 -0.70 9.52 11.41
CA ASN A 14 -1.72 8.53 11.74
C ASN A 14 -1.28 7.17 11.21
N ASN A 15 -1.23 6.17 12.10
CA ASN A 15 -1.10 4.78 11.68
C ASN A 15 -2.43 4.37 11.03
N LEU A 16 -2.38 3.95 9.77
CA LEU A 16 -3.55 3.43 9.07
C LEU A 16 -3.76 1.95 9.40
N PHE A 17 -2.69 1.15 9.33
CA PHE A 17 -2.71 -0.24 9.79
C PHE A 17 -1.32 -0.86 9.88
N SER A 18 -1.23 -1.96 10.64
CA SER A 18 -0.04 -2.80 10.75
C SER A 18 -0.23 -4.11 9.97
N PHE A 19 0.80 -4.54 9.24
CA PHE A 19 0.74 -5.75 8.41
C PHE A 19 2.11 -6.41 8.23
N ALA A 20 2.09 -7.69 7.87
CA ALA A 20 3.26 -8.41 7.38
C ALA A 20 3.21 -8.42 5.84
N PRO A 21 4.17 -7.83 5.12
CA PRO A 21 4.15 -7.82 3.66
C PRO A 21 4.38 -9.22 3.09
N SER A 22 3.90 -9.49 1.88
CA SER A 22 4.38 -10.64 1.11
C SER A 22 5.87 -10.50 0.77
N GLU A 23 6.55 -11.59 0.48
CA GLU A 23 7.98 -11.60 0.14
C GLU A 23 8.26 -10.78 -1.12
N LEU A 24 7.44 -10.96 -2.17
CA LEU A 24 7.63 -10.25 -3.44
C LEU A 24 7.39 -8.74 -3.27
N PHE A 25 6.37 -8.35 -2.50
CA PHE A 25 6.10 -6.95 -2.20
C PHE A 25 7.24 -6.34 -1.37
N ALA A 26 7.68 -7.04 -0.31
CA ALA A 26 8.78 -6.59 0.55
C ALA A 26 10.10 -6.41 -0.23
N ALA A 27 10.39 -7.30 -1.19
CA ALA A 27 11.59 -7.21 -2.02
C ALA A 27 11.60 -6.00 -2.95
N LEU A 28 10.43 -5.50 -3.37
CA LEU A 28 10.30 -4.36 -4.28
C LEU A 28 10.13 -3.01 -3.59
N LEU A 29 9.68 -2.99 -2.33
CA LEU A 29 9.44 -1.77 -1.55
C LEU A 29 10.61 -0.76 -1.59
N PRO A 30 11.89 -1.15 -1.50
CA PRO A 30 13.01 -0.20 -1.54
C PRO A 30 13.18 0.52 -2.88
N TYR A 31 12.48 0.10 -3.93
CA TYR A 31 12.67 0.57 -5.31
C TYR A 31 11.43 1.23 -5.93
N ILE A 32 10.34 1.36 -5.16
CA ILE A 32 9.05 1.88 -5.65
C ILE A 32 9.15 3.33 -6.14
N ASP A 33 10.02 4.14 -5.52
CA ASP A 33 10.27 5.53 -5.87
C ASP A 33 11.17 5.64 -7.11
N GLN A 34 12.20 4.81 -7.19
CA GLN A 34 13.11 4.74 -8.34
C GLN A 34 12.38 4.32 -9.61
N TYR A 35 11.44 3.38 -9.53
CA TYR A 35 10.74 2.81 -10.67
C TYR A 35 9.26 3.19 -10.76
N GLN A 36 8.85 4.30 -10.15
CA GLN A 36 7.44 4.76 -10.12
C GLN A 36 6.75 4.86 -11.50
N ARG A 37 7.52 4.98 -12.58
CA ARG A 37 7.02 5.03 -13.98
C ARG A 37 6.78 3.64 -14.59
N THR A 38 7.35 2.59 -14.00
CA THR A 38 7.20 1.20 -14.44
C THR A 38 6.14 0.48 -13.61
N PHE A 39 6.16 0.68 -12.30
CA PHE A 39 5.15 0.20 -11.38
C PHE A 39 4.99 1.19 -10.24
N THR A 40 3.77 1.40 -9.77
CA THR A 40 3.50 2.23 -8.61
C THR A 40 2.49 1.54 -7.70
N ILE A 41 2.63 1.76 -6.40
CA ILE A 41 1.66 1.32 -5.39
C ILE A 41 0.52 2.33 -5.22
N TRP A 42 0.68 3.54 -5.76
CA TRP A 42 -0.32 4.60 -5.72
C TRP A 42 -1.32 4.46 -6.87
N SER A 43 -2.60 4.64 -6.58
CA SER A 43 -3.60 4.86 -7.61
C SER A 43 -3.31 6.15 -8.39
N PRO A 44 -3.75 6.27 -9.66
CA PRO A 44 -3.47 7.44 -10.48
C PRO A 44 -3.99 8.77 -9.93
N ASP A 45 -5.05 8.74 -9.12
CA ASP A 45 -5.66 9.90 -8.45
C ASP A 45 -5.05 10.18 -7.06
N SER A 46 -4.01 9.44 -6.67
CA SER A 46 -3.33 9.53 -5.37
C SER A 46 -4.23 9.30 -4.15
N GLN A 47 -5.41 8.71 -4.34
CA GLN A 47 -6.34 8.45 -3.24
C GLN A 47 -6.05 7.13 -2.52
N TYR A 48 -5.47 6.16 -3.21
CA TYR A 48 -5.33 4.79 -2.72
C TYR A 48 -3.90 4.26 -2.85
N LEU A 49 -3.55 3.40 -1.91
CA LEU A 49 -2.36 2.58 -1.92
C LEU A 49 -2.77 1.11 -2.04
N ALA A 50 -2.15 0.37 -2.96
CA ALA A 50 -2.29 -1.07 -3.05
C ALA A 50 -1.04 -1.76 -2.47
N LEU A 51 -1.26 -2.69 -1.54
CA LEU A 51 -0.24 -3.33 -0.72
C LEU A 51 -0.50 -4.84 -0.72
N SER A 52 0.54 -5.67 -0.59
CA SER A 52 0.35 -7.10 -0.33
C SER A 52 0.63 -7.39 1.13
N ALA A 53 -0.33 -7.98 1.82
CA ALA A 53 -0.24 -8.34 3.24
C ALA A 53 -0.58 -9.82 3.46
N TYR A 54 0.15 -10.48 4.35
CA TYR A 54 -0.15 -11.84 4.78
C TYR A 54 -1.42 -11.87 5.63
N THR A 55 -2.29 -12.81 5.29
CA THR A 55 -3.50 -13.20 6.03
C THR A 55 -3.40 -14.67 6.40
N GLU A 56 -4.36 -15.18 7.18
CA GLU A 56 -4.44 -16.61 7.51
C GLU A 56 -4.58 -17.51 6.27
N GLN A 57 -5.16 -17.00 5.18
CA GLN A 57 -5.31 -17.75 3.93
C GLN A 57 -4.15 -17.55 2.95
N GLY A 58 -3.14 -16.73 3.30
CA GLY A 58 -1.99 -16.41 2.46
C GLY A 58 -1.89 -14.91 2.11
N PRO A 59 -1.02 -14.53 1.17
CA PRO A 59 -0.82 -13.13 0.78
C PRO A 59 -2.07 -12.59 0.06
N ALA A 60 -2.55 -11.44 0.51
CA ALA A 60 -3.71 -10.75 -0.01
C ALA A 60 -3.37 -9.33 -0.46
N ILE A 61 -4.01 -8.88 -1.53
CA ILE A 61 -4.00 -7.51 -1.99
C ILE A 61 -4.95 -6.71 -1.10
N VAL A 62 -4.39 -5.72 -0.42
CA VAL A 62 -5.08 -4.78 0.45
C VAL A 62 -5.01 -3.39 -0.17
N VAL A 63 -6.13 -2.69 -0.19
CA VAL A 63 -6.18 -1.27 -0.55
C VAL A 63 -6.44 -0.44 0.69
N ALA A 64 -5.60 0.57 0.90
CA ALA A 64 -5.75 1.59 1.94
C ALA A 64 -5.95 2.96 1.28
N GLN A 65 -6.78 3.82 1.87
CA GLN A 65 -6.91 5.20 1.42
C GLN A 65 -5.84 6.06 2.11
N ALA A 66 -5.38 7.11 1.43
CA ALA A 66 -4.44 8.06 2.00
C ALA A 66 -5.06 8.97 3.08
N GLU A 67 -6.37 8.97 3.26
CA GLU A 67 -7.07 9.77 4.28
C GLU A 67 -7.55 8.92 5.46
N SER A 68 -7.65 9.56 6.63
CA SER A 68 -7.69 8.93 7.96
C SER A 68 -8.96 8.17 8.34
N ASN A 69 -9.94 7.99 7.43
CA ASN A 69 -11.22 7.37 7.76
C ASN A 69 -11.56 6.13 6.91
N PHE A 70 -10.55 5.48 6.34
CA PHE A 70 -10.74 4.31 5.51
C PHE A 70 -10.04 3.10 6.10
N GLU A 71 -10.83 2.14 6.56
CA GLU A 71 -10.35 0.81 6.94
C GLU A 71 -9.81 0.09 5.70
N PRO A 72 -8.55 -0.41 5.73
CA PRO A 72 -7.98 -1.17 4.63
C PRO A 72 -8.84 -2.37 4.27
N ARG A 73 -9.03 -2.60 2.97
CA ARG A 73 -9.90 -3.68 2.47
C ARG A 73 -9.11 -4.68 1.67
N ILE A 74 -9.37 -5.95 1.93
CA ILE A 74 -8.90 -7.03 1.05
C ILE A 74 -9.69 -6.95 -0.26
N LEU A 75 -8.98 -6.84 -1.38
CA LEU A 75 -9.57 -6.94 -2.71
C LEU A 75 -9.58 -8.38 -3.20
N GLU A 76 -8.42 -9.05 -3.13
CA GLU A 76 -8.23 -10.42 -3.64
C GLU A 76 -6.94 -11.03 -3.06
N PHE A 77 -6.69 -12.31 -3.30
CA PHE A 77 -5.43 -12.96 -2.94
C PHE A 77 -4.34 -12.67 -3.99
N GLY A 78 -3.14 -12.34 -3.53
CA GLY A 78 -2.03 -12.01 -4.43
C GLY A 78 -0.78 -11.50 -3.71
N MET A 79 0.36 -11.77 -4.34
CA MET A 79 1.69 -11.42 -3.81
C MET A 79 2.15 -10.00 -4.18
N LEU A 80 1.68 -9.42 -5.29
CA LEU A 80 2.17 -8.13 -5.75
C LEU A 80 1.06 -7.34 -6.44
N PRO A 81 0.58 -6.25 -5.82
CA PRO A 81 -0.24 -5.28 -6.51
C PRO A 81 0.62 -4.17 -7.11
N VAL A 82 0.28 -3.78 -8.33
CA VAL A 82 0.82 -2.58 -9.00
C VAL A 82 -0.31 -1.88 -9.74
N TRP A 83 -0.28 -0.56 -9.75
CA TRP A 83 -1.12 0.24 -10.63
C TRP A 83 -0.36 0.52 -11.93
N SER A 84 -1.11 0.57 -13.03
CA SER A 84 -0.64 1.10 -14.31
C SER A 84 -1.23 2.47 -14.56
N TRP A 85 -0.41 3.41 -15.06
CA TRP A 85 -0.90 4.64 -15.65
C TRP A 85 -1.53 4.32 -17.02
N LYS A 86 -2.64 4.97 -17.35
CA LYS A 86 -3.23 4.92 -18.68
C LYS A 86 -2.79 6.12 -19.50
#